data_AF-A0A1H6DKC9-F1
#
_entry.id   AF-A0A1H6DKC9-F1
#
_cell.length_a   1.000
_cell.length_b   1.000
_cell.length_c   1.000
_cell.angle_alpha   90.00
_cell.angle_beta   90.00
_cell.angle_gamma   90.00
#
_symmetry.space_group_name_H-M   'P 1'
#
loop_
_entity.id
_entity.type
_entity.pdbx_description
1 polymer ?
#
loop_
_entity_poly.entity_id
_entity_poly.type
_entity_poly.pdbx_seq_one_letter_code
_entity_poly.pdbx_strand_id
1 'polypeptide(L)'
;MEVAGPQARQALAGLFRSANVEIIVWDGASPTRTRSPQPPRYFTHWHDLLRQVLQQGPALTVVSSMDGYNAHCAFQDTAWAIGDRLRLVPQVPYQMVLADRRVAAVPKDGRTLYDGLYLIRDAAAVAALRGASRSLWALALRPSRPGAAPPAHLAPVLTAMLTEPSDEAACRRLGLAPRTYSRRVAELLATLGVTNRFQAGAAAARLGWL
;
A
#
# COMPACT_ATOMS: atom_id res chain seq x y z
N MET A 1 -11.94 -23.15 -9.03
CA MET A 1 -13.12 -22.68 -9.78
C MET A 1 -12.83 -21.30 -10.35
N GLU A 2 -13.10 -21.10 -11.63
CA GLU A 2 -12.91 -19.83 -12.30
C GLU A 2 -14.15 -18.93 -12.17
N VAL A 3 -13.97 -17.63 -11.94
CA VAL A 3 -15.04 -16.63 -11.84
C VAL A 3 -14.72 -15.48 -12.79
N ALA A 4 -15.66 -15.09 -13.67
CA ALA A 4 -15.45 -13.97 -14.58
C ALA A 4 -15.59 -12.61 -13.87
N GLY A 5 -14.98 -11.56 -14.44
CA GLY A 5 -14.99 -10.20 -13.87
C GLY A 5 -16.36 -9.69 -13.43
N PRO A 6 -17.43 -9.83 -14.22
CA PRO A 6 -18.78 -9.40 -13.81
C PRO A 6 -19.30 -10.06 -12.52
N GLN A 7 -18.86 -11.29 -12.23
CA GLN A 7 -19.26 -12.03 -11.02
C GLN A 7 -18.24 -11.88 -9.88
N ALA A 8 -17.05 -11.33 -10.13
CA ALA A 8 -15.98 -11.22 -9.15
C ALA A 8 -16.42 -10.47 -7.89
N ARG A 9 -17.18 -9.38 -8.05
CA ARG A 9 -17.73 -8.60 -6.92
C ARG A 9 -18.55 -9.47 -5.98
N GLN A 10 -19.48 -10.26 -6.53
CA GLN A 10 -20.35 -11.14 -5.76
C GLN A 10 -19.56 -12.30 -5.12
N ALA A 11 -18.61 -12.87 -5.84
CA ALA A 11 -17.75 -13.95 -5.34
C ALA A 11 -16.88 -13.49 -4.16
N LEU A 12 -16.28 -12.30 -4.24
CA LEU A 12 -15.51 -11.71 -3.14
C LEU A 12 -16.41 -11.42 -1.93
N ALA A 13 -17.58 -10.80 -2.14
CA ALA A 13 -18.50 -10.54 -1.05
C ALA A 13 -18.99 -11.85 -0.38
N GLY A 14 -19.22 -12.89 -1.17
CA GLY A 14 -19.53 -14.23 -0.65
C GLY A 14 -18.39 -14.84 0.15
N LEU A 15 -17.14 -14.70 -0.33
CA LEU A 15 -15.95 -15.18 0.36
C LEU A 15 -15.80 -14.50 1.73
N PHE A 16 -15.87 -13.16 1.77
CA PHE A 16 -15.78 -12.37 3.00
C PHE A 16 -16.88 -12.72 4.00
N ARG A 17 -18.13 -12.87 3.55
CA ARG A 17 -19.26 -13.27 4.42
C ARG A 17 -19.12 -14.69 4.96
N SER A 18 -18.49 -15.59 4.22
CA SER A 18 -18.34 -16.98 4.62
C SER A 18 -17.17 -17.24 5.57
N ALA A 19 -16.29 -16.25 5.76
CA ALA A 19 -15.13 -16.36 6.63
C ALA A 19 -15.52 -16.10 8.09
N ASN A 20 -15.08 -16.98 9.00
CA ASN A 20 -15.44 -16.96 10.41
C ASN A 20 -14.24 -16.81 11.35
N VAL A 21 -13.04 -17.17 10.89
CA VAL A 21 -11.82 -17.22 11.71
C VAL A 21 -10.85 -16.13 11.30
N GLU A 22 -10.43 -16.12 10.03
CA GLU A 22 -9.42 -15.18 9.55
C GLU A 22 -9.62 -14.83 8.07
N ILE A 23 -9.30 -13.58 7.74
CA ILE A 23 -9.13 -13.13 6.37
C ILE A 23 -7.74 -12.51 6.25
N ILE A 24 -6.97 -12.99 5.28
CA ILE A 24 -5.69 -12.41 4.88
C ILE A 24 -5.88 -11.75 3.52
N VAL A 25 -5.50 -10.49 3.42
CA VAL A 25 -5.58 -9.69 2.20
C VAL A 25 -4.20 -9.23 1.79
N TRP A 26 -3.88 -9.44 0.52
CA TRP A 26 -2.78 -8.77 -0.15
C TRP A 26 -3.36 -7.75 -1.11
N ASP A 27 -3.16 -6.48 -0.79
CA ASP A 27 -3.64 -5.35 -1.57
C ASP A 27 -2.49 -4.70 -2.33
N GLY A 28 -2.53 -4.74 -3.64
CA GLY A 28 -1.54 -4.09 -4.48
C GLY A 28 -2.21 -3.06 -5.37
N ALA A 29 -1.61 -1.87 -5.47
CA ALA A 29 -1.78 -1.09 -6.68
C ALA A 29 -1.23 -1.91 -7.85
N SER A 30 -2.06 -2.16 -8.88
CA SER A 30 -1.51 -2.66 -10.15
C SER A 30 -0.47 -1.65 -10.62
N PRO A 31 0.73 -2.06 -11.12
CA PRO A 31 1.78 -1.14 -11.55
C PRO A 31 1.35 -0.08 -12.58
N THR A 32 0.20 -0.26 -13.24
CA THR A 32 -0.40 0.70 -14.17
C THR A 32 -1.31 1.74 -13.50
N ARG A 33 -1.55 1.69 -12.18
CA ARG A 33 -2.55 2.49 -11.45
C ARG A 33 -2.04 3.78 -10.82
N THR A 34 -0.73 4.02 -10.77
CA THR A 34 -0.14 5.17 -10.05
C THR A 34 -0.34 6.54 -10.74
N ARG A 35 -1.10 6.62 -11.85
CA ARG A 35 -1.31 7.88 -12.59
C ARG A 35 -2.75 8.30 -12.86
N SER A 36 -3.76 7.50 -12.46
CA SER A 36 -5.16 7.93 -12.64
C SER A 36 -5.64 8.72 -11.42
N PRO A 37 -6.13 9.97 -11.57
CA PRO A 37 -6.63 10.77 -10.45
C PRO A 37 -7.94 10.21 -9.86
N GLN A 38 -8.65 9.34 -10.59
CA GLN A 38 -9.90 8.73 -10.11
C GLN A 38 -9.67 7.31 -9.58
N PRO A 39 -10.26 6.97 -8.42
CA PRO A 39 -10.20 5.62 -7.89
C PRO A 39 -10.84 4.61 -8.87
N PRO A 40 -10.33 3.37 -8.93
CA PRO A 40 -10.96 2.32 -9.70
C PRO A 40 -12.43 2.10 -9.30
N ARG A 41 -13.28 1.68 -10.24
CA ARG A 41 -14.73 1.50 -10.02
C ARG A 41 -15.10 0.57 -8.85
N TYR A 42 -14.20 -0.34 -8.48
CA TYR A 42 -14.40 -1.29 -7.38
C TYR A 42 -13.80 -0.81 -6.04
N PHE A 43 -13.10 0.33 -6.02
CA PHE A 43 -12.38 0.85 -4.86
C PHE A 43 -13.31 0.98 -3.65
N THR A 44 -14.47 1.64 -3.80
CA THR A 44 -15.43 1.81 -2.71
C THR A 44 -15.90 0.46 -2.15
N HIS A 45 -16.30 -0.46 -3.04
CA HIS A 45 -16.75 -1.79 -2.63
C HIS A 45 -15.68 -2.57 -1.86
N TRP A 46 -14.41 -2.49 -2.29
CA TRP A 46 -13.31 -3.12 -1.60
C TRP A 46 -13.12 -2.59 -0.17
N HIS A 47 -13.17 -1.27 0.01
CA HIS A 47 -13.10 -0.65 1.34
C HIS A 47 -14.27 -1.05 2.23
N ASP A 48 -15.49 -1.09 1.67
CA ASP A 48 -16.68 -1.45 2.42
C ASP A 48 -16.59 -2.89 2.94
N LEU A 49 -16.04 -3.82 2.14
CA LEU A 49 -15.78 -5.19 2.58
C LEU A 49 -14.76 -5.23 3.74
N LEU A 50 -13.65 -4.49 3.64
CA LEU A 50 -12.65 -4.43 4.71
C LEU A 50 -13.23 -3.83 5.99
N ARG A 51 -13.98 -2.74 5.89
CA ARG A 51 -14.65 -2.10 7.03
C ARG A 51 -15.67 -3.02 7.68
N GLN A 52 -16.47 -3.73 6.88
CA GLN A 52 -17.44 -4.69 7.38
C GLN A 52 -16.75 -5.78 8.22
N VAL A 53 -15.62 -6.31 7.74
CA VAL A 53 -14.84 -7.31 8.48
C VAL A 53 -14.24 -6.74 9.76
N LEU A 54 -13.74 -5.50 9.73
CA LEU A 54 -13.18 -4.86 10.92
C LEU A 54 -14.22 -4.66 12.03
N GLN A 55 -15.46 -4.36 11.66
CA GLN A 55 -16.53 -4.06 12.62
C GLN A 55 -17.15 -5.32 13.22
N GLN A 56 -17.42 -6.35 12.40
CA GLN A 56 -18.22 -7.51 12.82
C GLN A 56 -17.71 -8.84 12.25
N GLY A 57 -16.47 -8.88 11.79
CA GLY A 57 -15.94 -10.02 11.05
C GLY A 57 -14.80 -10.75 11.72
N PRO A 58 -14.22 -11.73 10.99
CA PRO A 58 -13.06 -12.50 11.43
C PRO A 58 -11.81 -11.64 11.61
N ALA A 59 -10.74 -12.24 12.15
CA ALA A 59 -9.45 -11.58 12.25
C ALA A 59 -8.94 -11.18 10.86
N LEU A 60 -8.82 -9.88 10.62
CA LEU A 60 -8.31 -9.33 9.35
C LEU A 60 -6.80 -9.12 9.45
N THR A 61 -6.05 -9.52 8.43
CA THR A 61 -4.65 -9.17 8.23
C THR A 61 -4.49 -8.61 6.82
N VAL A 62 -3.86 -7.45 6.68
CA VAL A 62 -3.68 -6.79 5.39
C VAL A 62 -2.21 -6.51 5.15
N VAL A 63 -1.69 -6.95 4.01
CA VAL A 63 -0.41 -6.49 3.47
C VAL A 63 -0.71 -5.63 2.25
N SER A 64 -0.30 -4.37 2.26
CA SER A 64 -0.51 -3.45 1.14
C SER A 64 0.82 -3.01 0.52
N SER A 65 0.82 -2.65 -0.77
CA SER A 65 1.95 -1.94 -1.36
C SER A 65 1.97 -0.48 -0.91
N MET A 66 3.14 0.14 -0.87
CA MET A 66 3.25 1.58 -0.56
C MET A 66 2.43 2.42 -1.55
N ASP A 67 2.47 2.08 -2.84
CA ASP A 67 1.65 2.71 -3.86
C ASP A 67 0.15 2.54 -3.60
N GLY A 68 -0.31 1.36 -3.18
CA GLY A 68 -1.71 1.11 -2.84
C GLY A 68 -2.17 1.91 -1.62
N TYR A 69 -1.32 1.99 -0.61
CA TYR A 69 -1.53 2.79 0.60
C TYR A 69 -1.59 4.30 0.30
N ASN A 70 -0.75 4.79 -0.61
CA ASN A 70 -0.64 6.21 -0.96
C ASN A 70 -1.60 6.65 -2.08
N ALA A 71 -2.16 5.72 -2.86
CA ALA A 71 -2.98 6.06 -4.03
C ALA A 71 -4.24 6.86 -3.68
N HIS A 72 -4.81 6.67 -2.49
CA HIS A 72 -6.08 7.29 -2.11
C HIS A 72 -6.19 7.58 -0.62
N CYS A 73 -6.48 8.83 -0.26
CA CYS A 73 -6.72 9.25 1.14
C CYS A 73 -7.82 8.44 1.84
N ALA A 74 -8.86 8.02 1.10
CA ALA A 74 -9.92 7.16 1.65
C ALA A 74 -9.44 5.75 2.05
N PHE A 75 -8.35 5.24 1.45
CA PHE A 75 -7.70 4.03 1.92
C PHE A 75 -6.97 4.30 3.24
N GLN A 76 -6.38 5.48 3.44
CA GLN A 76 -5.65 5.82 4.66
C GLN A 76 -6.55 5.80 5.91
N ASP A 77 -7.77 6.33 5.83
CA ASP A 77 -8.73 6.24 6.96
C ASP A 77 -9.07 4.79 7.30
N THR A 78 -9.29 3.96 6.28
CA THR A 78 -9.56 2.53 6.46
C THR A 78 -8.32 1.79 6.99
N ALA A 79 -7.13 2.15 6.51
CA ALA A 79 -5.85 1.63 6.97
C ALA A 79 -5.59 1.93 8.45
N TRP A 80 -5.96 3.12 8.92
CA TRP A 80 -5.90 3.44 10.35
C TRP A 80 -6.88 2.62 11.18
N ALA A 81 -8.08 2.35 10.65
CA ALA A 81 -9.02 1.45 11.29
C ALA A 81 -8.51 -0.01 11.31
N ILE A 82 -7.73 -0.43 10.30
CA ILE A 82 -7.05 -1.74 10.30
C ILE A 82 -5.94 -1.78 11.36
N GLY A 83 -5.19 -0.69 11.52
CA GLY A 83 -4.22 -0.50 12.59
C GLY A 83 -3.03 -1.46 12.53
N ASP A 84 -2.77 -2.18 13.63
CA ASP A 84 -1.63 -3.09 13.78
C ASP A 84 -1.69 -4.33 12.89
N ARG A 85 -2.85 -4.59 12.28
CA ARG A 85 -3.12 -5.65 11.31
C ARG A 85 -2.75 -5.27 9.88
N LEU A 86 -2.34 -4.03 9.64
CA LEU A 86 -1.83 -3.57 8.35
C LEU A 86 -0.30 -3.62 8.36
N ARG A 87 0.28 -4.11 7.28
CA ARG A 87 1.70 -3.96 6.96
C ARG A 87 1.89 -3.48 5.53
N LEU A 88 2.99 -2.78 5.30
CA LEU A 88 3.38 -2.22 4.02
C LEU A 88 4.62 -2.91 3.47
N VAL A 89 4.61 -3.19 2.18
CA VAL A 89 5.76 -3.65 1.41
C VAL A 89 5.99 -2.69 0.23
N PRO A 90 7.21 -2.61 -0.32
CA PRO A 90 7.44 -1.81 -1.53
C PRO A 90 6.52 -2.22 -2.67
N GLN A 91 6.35 -3.53 -2.86
CA GLN A 91 5.48 -4.10 -3.88
C GLN A 91 4.85 -5.40 -3.38
N VAL A 92 3.55 -5.56 -3.66
CA VAL A 92 2.85 -6.83 -3.46
C VAL A 92 2.98 -7.66 -4.75
N PRO A 93 3.36 -8.95 -4.68
CA PRO A 93 3.55 -9.77 -5.89
C PRO A 93 2.31 -9.91 -6.76
N TYR A 94 1.14 -10.07 -6.13
CA TYR A 94 -0.18 -10.16 -6.76
C TYR A 94 -1.28 -9.90 -5.72
N GLN A 95 -2.47 -9.50 -6.16
CA GLN A 95 -3.61 -9.38 -5.25
C GLN A 95 -4.08 -10.76 -4.76
N MET A 96 -4.49 -10.87 -3.50
CA MET A 96 -5.00 -12.12 -2.95
C MET A 96 -5.95 -11.88 -1.79
N VAL A 97 -6.96 -12.73 -1.65
CA VAL A 97 -7.75 -12.87 -0.43
C VAL A 97 -7.71 -14.34 -0.01
N LEU A 98 -7.40 -14.62 1.25
CA LEU A 98 -7.45 -15.97 1.81
C LEU A 98 -8.37 -15.97 3.04
N ALA A 99 -9.37 -16.85 3.04
CA ALA A 99 -10.36 -16.99 4.11
C ALA A 99 -10.24 -18.34 4.82
N ASP A 100 -10.28 -18.32 6.15
CA ASP A 100 -10.40 -19.48 7.06
C ASP A 100 -9.42 -20.63 6.80
N ARG A 101 -8.29 -20.37 6.14
CA ARG A 101 -7.31 -21.39 5.70
C ARG A 101 -7.89 -22.42 4.74
N ARG A 102 -8.99 -22.09 4.07
CA ARG A 102 -9.77 -23.02 3.22
C ARG A 102 -9.94 -22.55 1.80
N VAL A 103 -10.02 -21.25 1.57
CA VAL A 103 -10.31 -20.70 0.24
C VAL A 103 -9.42 -19.50 -0.02
N ALA A 104 -8.73 -19.51 -1.15
CA ALA A 104 -8.01 -18.35 -1.67
C ALA A 104 -8.67 -17.84 -2.96
N ALA A 105 -8.83 -16.53 -3.07
CA ALA A 105 -9.15 -15.83 -4.30
C ALA A 105 -7.87 -15.17 -4.83
N VAL A 106 -7.50 -15.49 -6.07
CA VAL A 106 -6.37 -14.90 -6.79
C VAL A 106 -6.83 -14.43 -8.17
N PRO A 107 -6.31 -13.31 -8.69
CA PRO A 107 -6.71 -12.78 -9.99
C PRO A 107 -6.24 -13.69 -11.12
N LYS A 108 -7.04 -13.82 -12.19
CA LYS A 108 -6.65 -14.63 -13.37
C LYS A 108 -5.43 -14.07 -14.09
N ASP A 109 -5.34 -12.75 -14.15
CA ASP A 109 -4.26 -12.02 -14.81
C ASP A 109 -3.06 -11.73 -13.90
N GLY A 110 -3.11 -12.19 -12.64
CA GLY A 110 -2.09 -11.89 -11.63
C GLY A 110 -2.18 -10.47 -11.03
N ARG A 111 -3.17 -9.66 -11.41
CA ARG A 111 -3.18 -8.21 -11.11
C ARG A 111 -4.45 -7.74 -10.41
N THR A 112 -5.64 -8.08 -10.91
CA THR A 112 -6.90 -7.49 -10.42
C THR A 112 -7.97 -8.54 -10.15
N LEU A 113 -8.40 -8.66 -8.89
CA LEU A 113 -9.46 -9.62 -8.51
C LEU A 113 -10.80 -9.33 -9.22
N TYR A 114 -11.08 -8.06 -9.52
CA TYR A 114 -12.33 -7.62 -10.15
C TYR A 114 -12.40 -7.84 -11.67
N ASP A 115 -11.27 -8.13 -12.34
CA ASP A 115 -11.26 -8.44 -13.78
C ASP A 115 -11.48 -9.94 -14.03
N GLY A 116 -11.47 -10.74 -12.95
CA GLY A 116 -11.70 -12.17 -12.95
C GLY A 116 -10.76 -12.86 -11.96
N LEU A 117 -11.23 -13.92 -11.31
CA LEU A 117 -10.47 -14.59 -10.27
C LEU A 117 -10.61 -16.12 -10.30
N TYR A 118 -9.65 -16.80 -9.69
CA TYR A 118 -9.72 -18.20 -9.32
C TYR A 118 -10.03 -18.32 -7.83
N LEU A 119 -11.07 -19.09 -7.51
CA LEU A 119 -11.31 -19.62 -6.17
C LEU A 119 -10.62 -20.98 -6.04
N ILE A 120 -9.58 -21.00 -5.21
CA ILE A 120 -8.75 -22.16 -4.92
C ILE A 120 -9.19 -22.72 -3.57
N ARG A 121 -9.58 -23.99 -3.55
CA ARG A 121 -9.98 -24.74 -2.35
C ARG A 121 -9.08 -25.94 -2.05
N ASP A 122 -8.12 -26.20 -2.92
CA ASP A 122 -7.14 -27.26 -2.71
C ASP A 122 -6.32 -26.97 -1.46
N ALA A 123 -6.27 -27.93 -0.53
CA ALA A 123 -5.68 -27.72 0.78
C ALA A 123 -4.16 -27.44 0.71
N ALA A 124 -3.46 -28.09 -0.21
CA ALA A 124 -2.01 -27.90 -0.39
C ALA A 124 -1.71 -26.51 -0.98
N ALA A 125 -2.45 -26.10 -2.02
CA ALA A 125 -2.32 -24.77 -2.61
C ALA A 125 -2.65 -23.66 -1.60
N VAL A 126 -3.74 -23.80 -0.84
CA VAL A 126 -4.11 -22.84 0.19
C VAL A 126 -3.07 -22.79 1.32
N ALA A 127 -2.50 -23.93 1.71
CA ALA A 127 -1.42 -23.97 2.69
C ALA A 127 -0.15 -23.27 2.19
N ALA A 128 0.21 -23.45 0.91
CA ALA A 128 1.34 -22.77 0.28
C ALA A 128 1.14 -21.25 0.23
N LEU A 129 -0.03 -20.78 -0.19
CA LEU A 129 -0.37 -19.34 -0.21
C LEU A 129 -0.36 -18.72 1.20
N ARG A 130 -0.84 -19.45 2.20
CA ARG A 130 -0.73 -19.04 3.60
C ARG A 130 0.72 -18.97 4.06
N GLY A 131 1.55 -19.92 3.64
CA GLY A 131 3.01 -19.91 3.85
C GLY A 131 3.65 -18.66 3.27
N ALA A 132 3.36 -18.35 2.00
CA ALA A 132 3.83 -17.14 1.33
C ALA A 132 3.40 -15.87 2.09
N SER A 133 2.18 -15.86 2.65
CA SER A 133 1.72 -14.71 3.43
C SER A 133 2.47 -14.51 4.73
N ARG A 134 2.87 -15.60 5.41
CA ARG A 134 3.71 -15.48 6.59
C ARG A 134 5.08 -14.92 6.24
N SER A 135 5.67 -15.37 5.14
CA SER A 135 6.96 -14.85 4.66
C SER A 135 6.88 -13.38 4.27
N LEU A 136 5.86 -12.99 3.51
CA LEU A 136 5.66 -11.60 3.12
C LEU A 136 5.42 -10.70 4.35
N TRP A 137 4.60 -11.16 5.29
CA TRP A 137 4.32 -10.44 6.55
C TRP A 137 5.59 -10.21 7.38
N ALA A 138 6.50 -11.18 7.44
CA ALA A 138 7.76 -11.06 8.19
C ALA A 138 8.69 -9.99 7.61
N LEU A 139 8.59 -9.70 6.30
CA LEU A 139 9.35 -8.66 5.61
C LEU A 139 8.64 -7.30 5.61
N ALA A 140 7.36 -7.26 5.99
CA ALA A 140 6.53 -6.08 5.83
C ALA A 140 6.64 -5.13 7.04
N LEU A 141 6.61 -3.83 6.75
CA LEU A 141 6.78 -2.76 7.73
C LEU A 141 5.44 -2.30 8.29
N ARG A 142 5.41 -1.76 9.51
CA ARG A 142 4.19 -1.09 10.00
C ARG A 142 3.95 0.19 9.21
N PRO A 143 2.69 0.53 8.85
CA PRO A 143 2.39 1.86 8.36
C PRO A 143 2.80 2.86 9.44
N SER A 144 3.69 3.78 9.08
CA SER A 144 3.94 4.95 9.93
C SER A 144 2.83 5.94 9.65
N ARG A 145 2.31 6.59 10.70
CA ARG A 145 1.37 7.69 10.47
C ARG A 145 2.10 8.72 9.62
N PRO A 146 1.57 9.14 8.45
CA PRO A 146 2.09 10.34 7.84
C PRO A 146 2.06 11.37 8.96
N GLY A 147 3.23 11.88 9.33
CA GLY A 147 3.30 13.14 10.05
C GLY A 147 2.57 14.19 9.23
N ALA A 148 2.48 15.41 9.74
CA ALA A 148 2.10 16.53 8.89
C ALA A 148 2.89 16.44 7.58
N ALA A 149 2.20 16.45 6.43
CA ALA A 149 2.84 16.35 5.13
C ALA A 149 4.00 17.35 5.05
N PRO A 150 5.08 17.05 4.32
CA PRO A 150 6.15 18.04 4.14
C PRO A 150 5.52 19.32 3.58
N PRO A 151 6.00 20.51 4.01
CA PRO A 151 5.59 21.75 3.38
C PRO A 151 5.69 21.63 1.86
N ALA A 152 4.66 22.07 1.13
CA ALA A 152 4.52 21.78 -0.30
C ALA A 152 5.73 22.21 -1.15
N HIS A 153 6.43 23.28 -0.75
CA HIS A 153 7.63 23.76 -1.42
C HIS A 153 8.91 22.97 -1.10
N LEU A 154 8.90 22.17 -0.04
CA LEU A 154 10.00 21.31 0.41
C LEU A 154 9.87 19.86 -0.09
N ALA A 155 8.65 19.38 -0.38
CA ALA A 155 8.45 18.03 -0.88
C ALA A 155 9.27 17.73 -2.17
N PRO A 156 9.30 18.59 -3.20
CA PRO A 156 10.13 18.36 -4.38
C PRO A 156 11.63 18.38 -4.09
N VAL A 157 12.06 19.16 -3.07
CA VAL A 157 13.46 19.29 -2.63
C VAL A 157 13.91 18.00 -1.94
N LEU A 158 13.07 17.47 -1.04
CA LEU A 158 13.30 16.18 -0.40
C LEU A 158 13.41 15.06 -1.45
N THR A 159 12.47 14.98 -2.40
CA THR A 159 12.55 14.01 -3.49
C THR A 159 13.85 14.17 -4.28
N ALA A 160 14.23 15.40 -4.66
CA ALA A 160 15.44 15.62 -5.47
C ALA A 160 16.71 15.24 -4.70
N MET A 161 16.77 15.57 -3.42
CA MET A 161 17.89 15.23 -2.53
C MET A 161 18.08 13.71 -2.39
N LEU A 162 17.02 12.92 -2.56
CA LEU A 162 17.05 11.46 -2.41
C LEU A 162 17.19 10.71 -3.74
N THR A 163 16.73 11.29 -4.86
CA THR A 163 16.76 10.62 -6.17
C THR A 163 17.94 11.03 -7.03
N GLU A 164 18.48 12.24 -6.85
CA GLU A 164 19.54 12.76 -7.70
C GLU A 164 20.93 12.44 -7.13
N PRO A 165 21.91 12.16 -8.00
CA PRO A 165 23.27 11.84 -7.57
C PRO A 165 24.04 13.05 -7.01
N SER A 166 23.57 14.28 -7.27
CA SER A 166 24.22 15.51 -6.80
C SER A 166 23.24 16.68 -6.67
N ASP A 167 23.65 17.68 -5.89
CA ASP A 167 22.90 18.94 -5.71
C ASP A 167 22.76 19.71 -7.03
N GLU A 168 23.74 19.60 -7.94
CA GLU A 168 23.67 20.22 -9.27
C GLU A 168 22.60 19.56 -10.14
N ALA A 169 22.51 18.22 -10.11
CA ALA A 169 21.46 17.48 -10.78
C ALA A 169 20.08 17.81 -10.18
N ALA A 170 19.99 17.92 -8.86
CA ALA A 170 18.78 18.36 -8.15
C ALA A 170 18.35 19.79 -8.53
N CYS A 171 19.30 20.73 -8.61
CA CYS A 171 19.05 22.11 -9.07
C CYS A 171 18.48 22.13 -10.49
N ARG A 172 19.11 21.38 -11.41
CA ARG A 172 18.66 21.27 -12.80
C ARG A 172 17.27 20.65 -12.90
N ARG A 173 16.99 19.58 -12.14
CA ARG A 173 15.69 18.90 -12.12
C ARG A 173 14.57 19.82 -11.62
N LEU A 174 14.87 20.63 -10.61
CA LEU A 174 13.89 21.53 -9.98
C LEU A 174 13.83 22.92 -10.62
N GLY A 175 14.70 23.23 -11.58
CA GLY A 175 14.81 24.58 -12.17
C GLY A 175 15.21 25.65 -11.14
N LEU A 176 16.01 25.30 -10.13
CA LEU A 176 16.42 26.20 -9.04
C LEU A 176 17.89 26.61 -9.19
N ALA A 177 18.19 27.87 -8.87
CA ALA A 177 19.57 28.32 -8.69
C ALA A 177 20.21 27.63 -7.46
N PRO A 178 21.54 27.37 -7.45
CA PRO A 178 22.22 26.65 -6.38
C PRO A 178 21.94 27.22 -4.98
N ARG A 179 22.02 28.55 -4.83
CA ARG A 179 21.76 29.23 -3.56
C ARG A 179 20.32 29.01 -3.06
N THR A 180 19.35 28.98 -3.96
CA THR A 180 17.94 28.72 -3.63
C THR A 180 17.75 27.28 -3.18
N TYR A 181 18.40 26.33 -3.87
CA TYR A 181 18.37 24.92 -3.48
C TYR A 181 19.01 24.72 -2.09
N SER A 182 20.22 25.24 -1.86
CA SER A 182 20.89 25.14 -0.56
C SER A 182 20.07 25.73 0.58
N ARG A 183 19.39 26.88 0.36
CA ARG A 183 18.48 27.47 1.35
C ARG A 183 17.30 26.54 1.66
N ARG A 184 16.67 25.94 0.65
CA ARG A 184 15.56 24.99 0.84
C ARG A 184 16.00 23.69 1.50
N VAL A 185 17.21 23.21 1.23
CA VAL A 185 17.78 22.06 1.93
C VAL A 185 18.00 22.41 3.40
N ALA A 186 18.57 23.57 3.72
CA ALA A 186 18.74 24.00 5.11
C ALA A 186 17.40 24.11 5.85
N GLU A 187 16.37 24.66 5.20
CA GLU A 187 15.01 24.73 5.71
C GLU A 187 14.38 23.34 5.94
N LEU A 188 14.59 22.40 5.01
CA LEU A 188 14.17 21.00 5.13
C LEU A 188 14.83 20.31 6.32
N LEU A 189 16.15 20.48 6.49
CA LEU A 189 16.90 19.93 7.63
C LEU A 189 16.38 20.49 8.96
N ALA A 190 16.13 21.80 9.02
CA ALA A 190 15.57 22.45 10.21
C ALA A 190 14.15 21.95 10.53
N THR A 191 13.30 21.79 9.51
CA THR A 191 11.93 21.27 9.67
C THR A 191 11.94 19.83 10.18
N LEU A 192 12.90 19.03 9.72
CA LEU A 192 13.10 17.65 10.16
C LEU A 192 13.86 17.54 11.50
N GLY A 193 14.39 18.64 12.04
CA GLY A 193 15.18 18.66 13.27
C GLY A 193 16.50 17.88 13.17
N VAL A 194 17.11 17.85 11.98
CA VAL A 194 18.34 17.10 11.69
C VAL A 194 19.42 18.01 11.11
N THR A 195 20.66 17.53 11.05
CA THR A 195 21.81 18.35 10.61
C THR A 195 22.42 17.90 9.29
N ASN A 196 22.03 16.73 8.76
CA ASN A 196 22.57 16.23 7.50
C ASN A 196 21.53 15.48 6.67
N ARG A 197 21.83 15.36 5.37
CA ARG A 197 20.96 14.72 4.36
C ARG A 197 20.68 13.24 4.62
N PHE A 198 21.62 12.51 5.21
CA PHE A 198 21.41 11.09 5.53
C PHE A 198 20.35 10.95 6.63
N GLN A 199 20.50 11.73 7.71
CA GLN A 199 19.50 11.82 8.77
C GLN A 199 18.16 12.35 8.24
N ALA A 200 18.17 13.26 7.28
CA ALA A 200 16.96 13.78 6.65
C ALA A 200 16.15 12.69 5.95
N GLY A 201 16.81 11.81 5.18
CA GLY A 201 16.16 10.64 4.58
C GLY A 201 15.55 9.72 5.63
N ALA A 202 16.29 9.40 6.70
CA ALA A 202 15.79 8.54 7.78
C ALA A 202 14.66 9.19 8.59
N ALA A 203 14.69 10.51 8.80
CA ALA A 203 13.63 11.25 9.47
C ALA A 203 12.38 11.36 8.59
N ALA A 204 12.54 11.68 7.32
CA ALA A 204 11.46 11.70 6.33
C ALA A 204 10.75 10.34 6.23
N ALA A 205 11.50 9.23 6.20
CA ALA A 205 10.94 7.88 6.21
C ALA A 205 10.10 7.62 7.48
N ARG A 206 10.62 8.00 8.67
CA ARG A 206 9.90 7.84 9.94
C ARG A 206 8.63 8.68 10.02
N LEU A 207 8.62 9.85 9.39
CA LEU A 207 7.46 10.73 9.30
C LEU A 207 6.50 10.36 8.15
N GLY A 208 6.79 9.30 7.38
CA GLY A 208 5.95 8.89 6.25
C GLY A 208 5.92 9.92 5.12
N TRP A 209 7.02 10.66 4.92
CA TRP A 209 7.18 11.62 3.81
C TRP A 209 7.70 10.98 2.52
N LEU A 210 8.07 9.69 2.56
CA LEU A 210 8.66 8.91 1.47
C LEU A 210 7.76 7.73 1.07
#